data_AF-A0AAW7VV54-F1
#
_entry.id   AF-A0AAW7VV54-F1
#
_cell.length_a   1.000
_cell.length_b   1.000
_cell.length_c   1.000
_cell.angle_alpha   90.00
_cell.angle_beta   90.00
_cell.angle_gamma   90.00
#
_symmetry.space_group_name_H-M   'P 1'
#
loop_
_entity.id
_entity.type
_entity.pdbx_description
1 polymer ?
#
loop_
_entity_poly.entity_id
_entity_poly.type
_entity_poly.pdbx_seq_one_letter_code
_entity_poly.pdbx_strand_id
1 'polypeptide(L)'
;MFGINGPEFIVLLIIGVLIIGPSRLPEYTQKLANLVKEVRRMASGAREQIKEEVGIDIDDVDWKKYDPRQYDPRRIIKDALFEDDTKPVSAGAPAAGAAAAAATVASAAPARAQAPSRVIERLAPGEPAPFDTEAT
;
A
#
# COMPACT_ATOMS: atom_id res chain seq x y z
N MET A 1 24.44 6.73 -15.84
CA MET A 1 25.68 6.72 -15.04
C MET A 1 26.14 8.17 -14.94
N PHE A 2 25.85 8.85 -13.84
CA PHE A 2 26.37 10.21 -13.62
C PHE A 2 27.82 10.06 -13.17
N GLY A 3 28.75 10.18 -14.12
CA GLY A 3 30.20 10.09 -13.89
C GLY A 3 30.75 11.33 -13.20
N ILE A 4 30.18 11.68 -12.04
CA ILE A 4 30.54 12.86 -11.25
C ILE A 4 31.44 12.40 -10.11
N ASN A 5 32.68 12.82 -10.14
CA ASN A 5 33.67 12.59 -9.10
C ASN A 5 33.49 13.59 -7.96
N GLY A 6 34.00 13.27 -6.76
CA GLY A 6 33.98 14.16 -5.59
C GLY A 6 34.33 15.63 -5.88
N PRO A 7 35.44 15.95 -6.59
CA PRO A 7 35.77 17.35 -6.92
C PRO A 7 34.78 18.01 -7.89
N GLU A 8 34.27 17.29 -8.89
CA GLU A 8 33.28 17.83 -9.83
C GLU A 8 31.96 18.16 -9.12
N PHE A 9 31.56 17.36 -8.12
CA PHE A 9 30.41 17.66 -7.27
C PHE A 9 30.60 18.97 -6.48
N ILE A 10 31.80 19.23 -5.96
CA ILE A 10 32.12 20.48 -5.24
C ILE A 10 32.01 21.69 -6.19
N VAL A 11 32.54 21.58 -7.41
CA VAL A 11 32.43 22.64 -8.43
C VAL A 11 30.96 22.94 -8.72
N LEU A 12 30.14 21.90 -8.87
CA LEU A 12 28.71 22.04 -9.14
C LEU A 12 27.97 22.70 -7.97
N LEU A 13 28.35 22.38 -6.73
CA LEU A 13 27.84 23.06 -5.54
C LEU A 13 28.17 24.56 -5.54
N ILE A 14 29.43 24.92 -5.85
CA ILE A 14 29.86 26.32 -5.92
C ILE A 14 29.05 27.06 -6.98
N ILE A 15 28.88 26.48 -8.17
CA ILE A 15 28.07 27.05 -9.25
C ILE A 15 26.62 27.22 -8.80
N GLY A 16 26.04 26.21 -8.15
CA GLY A 16 24.67 26.28 -7.62
C GLY A 16 24.49 27.41 -6.60
N VAL A 17 25.43 27.56 -5.67
CA VAL A 17 25.45 28.65 -4.68
C VAL A 17 25.57 30.02 -5.35
N LEU A 18 26.39 30.15 -6.39
CA LEU A 18 26.55 31.39 -7.15
C LEU A 18 25.27 31.77 -7.92
N ILE A 19 24.64 30.80 -8.58
CA ILE A 19 23.40 31.01 -9.36
C ILE A 19 22.23 31.41 -8.46
N ILE A 20 22.05 30.70 -7.34
CA ILE A 20 20.95 30.94 -6.40
C ILE A 20 21.24 32.17 -5.52
N GLY A 21 22.53 32.42 -5.25
CA GLY A 21 23.04 33.39 -4.31
C GLY A 21 23.25 32.79 -2.91
N PRO A 22 24.41 33.00 -2.28
CA PRO A 22 24.72 32.43 -0.95
C PRO A 22 23.82 32.96 0.16
N SER A 23 23.21 34.13 -0.03
CA SER A 23 22.25 34.72 0.92
C SER A 23 20.86 34.07 0.88
N ARG A 24 20.45 33.51 -0.27
CA ARG A 24 19.09 32.94 -0.45
C ARG A 24 19.03 31.45 -0.13
N LEU A 25 20.15 30.73 -0.28
CA LEU A 25 20.24 29.30 -0.01
C LEU A 25 19.81 28.92 1.41
N PRO A 26 20.23 29.61 2.48
CA PRO A 26 19.82 29.33 3.86
C PRO A 26 18.30 29.46 4.05
N GLU A 27 17.68 30.45 3.43
CA GLU A 27 16.24 30.67 3.52
C GLU A 27 15.45 29.51 2.90
N TYR A 28 15.88 29.03 1.72
CA TYR A 28 15.23 27.89 1.06
C TYR A 28 15.50 26.56 1.77
N THR A 29 16.70 26.35 2.29
CA THR A 29 17.01 25.13 3.08
C THR A 29 16.24 25.08 4.37
N GLN A 30 15.98 26.23 5.02
CA GLN A 30 15.09 26.28 6.19
C GLN A 30 13.66 25.86 5.84
N LYS A 31 13.11 26.33 4.71
CA LYS A 31 11.77 25.91 4.23
C LYS A 31 11.72 24.41 3.97
N LEU A 32 12.73 23.86 3.28
CA LEU A 32 12.83 22.42 3.04
C LEU A 32 12.99 21.63 4.35
N ALA A 33 13.82 22.09 5.28
CA ALA A 33 14.03 21.43 6.56
C ALA A 33 12.73 21.40 7.39
N ASN A 34 11.96 22.49 7.38
CA ASN A 34 10.66 22.55 8.05
C ASN A 34 9.66 21.58 7.42
N LEU A 35 9.60 21.51 6.08
CA LEU A 35 8.79 20.53 5.37
C LEU A 35 9.17 19.09 5.74
N VAL A 36 10.47 18.78 5.74
CA VAL A 36 10.97 17.44 6.10
C VAL A 36 10.62 17.10 7.55
N LYS A 37 10.72 18.06 8.48
CA LYS A 37 10.32 17.87 9.88
C LYS A 37 8.84 17.59 10.01
N GLU A 38 8.00 18.31 9.26
CA GLU A 38 6.56 18.12 9.27
C GLU A 38 6.16 16.76 8.70
N VAL A 39 6.73 16.39 7.56
CA VAL A 39 6.57 15.05 6.97
C VAL A 39 7.03 13.97 7.94
N ARG A 40 8.17 14.15 8.61
CA ARG A 40 8.66 13.21 9.63
C ARG A 40 7.69 13.09 10.81
N ARG A 41 7.15 14.21 11.31
CA ARG A 41 6.16 14.24 12.40
C ARG A 41 4.86 13.52 12.02
N MET A 42 4.38 13.77 10.80
CA MET A 42 3.20 13.11 10.25
C MET A 42 3.44 11.60 10.08
N ALA A 43 4.59 11.21 9.54
CA ALA A 43 4.97 9.82 9.38
C ALA A 43 5.10 9.10 10.73
N SER A 44 5.67 9.75 11.76
CA SER A 44 5.72 9.17 13.11
C SER A 44 4.34 9.02 13.74
N GLY A 45 3.45 10.01 13.57
CA GLY A 45 2.08 9.93 14.10
C GLY A 45 1.24 8.87 13.39
N ALA A 46 1.42 8.68 12.08
CA ALA A 46 0.78 7.62 11.32
C ALA A 46 1.31 6.23 11.72
N ARG A 47 2.62 6.10 11.96
CA ARG A 47 3.21 4.86 12.49
C ARG A 47 2.64 4.49 13.86
N GLU A 48 2.47 5.46 14.75
CA GLU A 48 1.89 5.22 16.07
C GLU A 48 0.43 4.76 15.99
N GLN A 49 -0.39 5.44 15.18
CA GLN A 49 -1.80 5.04 14.97
C GLN A 49 -1.93 3.63 14.39
N ILE A 50 -1.11 3.28 13.39
CA ILE A 50 -1.13 1.93 12.82
C ILE A 50 -0.66 0.91 13.85
N LYS A 51 0.34 1.25 14.68
CA LYS A 51 0.82 0.39 15.76
C LYS A 51 -0.27 0.13 16.81
N GLU A 52 -1.00 1.17 17.21
CA GLU A 52 -2.09 1.08 18.19
C GLU A 52 -3.28 0.26 17.67
N GLU A 53 -3.65 0.42 16.40
CA GLU A 53 -4.84 -0.24 15.81
C GLU A 53 -4.58 -1.67 15.31
N VAL A 54 -3.38 -1.93 14.78
CA VAL A 54 -3.06 -3.21 14.14
C VAL A 54 -2.31 -4.14 15.08
N GLY A 55 -1.71 -3.64 16.17
CA GLY A 55 -0.98 -4.44 17.15
C GLY A 55 0.24 -5.18 16.59
N ILE A 56 0.58 -4.92 15.32
CA ILE A 56 1.76 -5.43 14.64
C ILE A 56 2.76 -4.28 14.64
N ASP A 57 3.90 -4.46 15.30
CA ASP A 57 5.01 -3.54 15.18
C ASP A 57 5.41 -3.43 13.70
N ILE A 58 5.30 -2.22 13.14
CA ILE A 58 5.75 -1.94 11.75
C ILE A 58 7.24 -2.28 11.58
N ASP A 59 7.99 -2.34 12.69
CA ASP A 59 9.39 -2.78 12.74
C ASP A 59 9.54 -4.32 12.59
N ASP A 60 8.52 -5.11 12.95
CA ASP A 60 8.48 -6.58 12.75
C ASP A 60 7.80 -6.99 11.44
N VAL A 61 7.10 -6.08 10.76
CA VAL A 61 6.73 -6.27 9.35
C VAL A 61 8.01 -6.09 8.54
N ASP A 62 8.67 -7.22 8.32
CA ASP A 62 9.89 -7.36 7.52
C ASP A 62 9.59 -6.98 6.06
N TRP A 63 9.55 -5.67 5.74
CA TRP A 63 9.29 -5.14 4.39
C TRP A 63 10.31 -5.65 3.35
N LYS A 64 11.46 -6.15 3.83
CA LYS A 64 12.45 -6.89 3.03
C LYS A 64 11.94 -8.24 2.51
N LYS A 65 10.99 -8.90 3.20
CA LYS A 65 10.33 -10.13 2.73
C LYS A 65 9.24 -9.86 1.68
N TYR A 66 8.74 -8.62 1.60
CA TYR A 66 7.75 -8.18 0.60
C TYR A 66 8.39 -7.39 -0.55
N ASP A 67 9.71 -7.52 -0.79
CA ASP A 67 10.33 -7.01 -2.02
C ASP A 67 9.78 -7.81 -3.22
N PRO A 68 9.01 -7.18 -4.15
CA PRO A 68 8.38 -7.86 -5.28
C PRO A 68 9.39 -8.52 -6.24
N ARG A 69 10.67 -8.18 -6.12
CA ARG A 69 11.76 -8.76 -6.91
C ARG A 69 12.28 -10.08 -6.32
N GLN A 70 11.93 -10.39 -5.08
CA GLN A 70 12.27 -11.64 -4.39
C GLN A 70 11.10 -12.62 -4.30
N TYR A 71 9.91 -12.27 -4.80
CA TYR A 71 8.87 -13.24 -5.18
C TYR A 71 9.31 -13.96 -6.46
N ASP A 72 10.44 -14.65 -6.40
CA ASP A 72 11.04 -15.35 -7.53
C ASP A 72 10.25 -16.65 -7.76
N PRO A 73 9.43 -16.74 -8.82
CA PRO A 73 8.57 -17.90 -9.07
C PRO A 73 9.38 -19.21 -9.15
N ARG A 74 10.68 -19.12 -9.41
CA ARG A 74 11.61 -20.25 -9.43
C ARG A 74 11.79 -20.89 -8.05
N ARG A 75 11.68 -20.14 -6.94
CA ARG A 75 11.71 -20.73 -5.59
C ARG A 75 10.44 -21.51 -5.31
N ILE A 76 9.28 -20.97 -5.68
CA ILE A 76 7.98 -21.65 -5.52
C ILE A 76 7.96 -22.97 -6.31
N ILE A 77 8.51 -22.99 -7.52
CA ILE A 77 8.62 -24.21 -8.35
C ILE A 77 9.64 -25.18 -7.76
N LYS A 78 10.77 -24.70 -7.24
CA LYS A 78 11.78 -25.55 -6.59
C LYS A 78 11.26 -26.16 -5.30
N ASP A 79 10.56 -25.40 -4.48
CA ASP A 79 9.95 -25.92 -3.25
C ASP A 79 8.91 -27.01 -3.62
N ALA A 80 8.09 -26.79 -4.66
CA ALA A 80 7.19 -27.82 -5.18
C ALA A 80 7.91 -29.03 -5.81
N LEU A 81 9.09 -28.86 -6.40
CA LEU A 81 9.82 -29.94 -7.09
C LEU A 81 10.78 -30.71 -6.17
N PHE A 82 11.27 -30.10 -5.09
CA PHE A 82 12.19 -30.72 -4.13
C PHE A 82 11.49 -31.30 -2.89
N GLU A 83 10.27 -30.87 -2.54
CA GLU A 83 9.47 -31.52 -1.48
C GLU A 83 8.67 -32.75 -1.97
N ASP A 84 8.57 -32.97 -3.28
CA ASP A 84 7.88 -34.14 -3.86
C ASP A 84 8.74 -35.43 -3.90
N ASP A 85 10.03 -35.38 -3.58
CA ASP A 85 10.91 -36.57 -3.61
C ASP A 85 10.96 -37.37 -2.29
N THR A 86 10.16 -37.03 -1.26
CA THR A 86 10.13 -37.80 0.02
C THR A 86 8.75 -38.23 0.52
N LYS A 87 7.75 -38.38 -0.34
CA LYS A 87 6.52 -39.09 0.05
C LYS A 87 6.09 -40.14 -0.99
N PRO A 88 6.10 -41.44 -0.63
CA PRO A 88 5.57 -42.47 -1.52
C PRO A 88 4.08 -42.23 -1.76
N VAL A 89 3.71 -42.36 -3.03
CA VAL A 89 2.35 -42.41 -3.57
C VAL A 89 1.39 -43.13 -2.60
N SER A 90 0.53 -42.37 -1.91
CA SER A 90 -0.70 -42.92 -1.38
C SER A 90 -1.74 -42.84 -2.49
N ALA A 91 -2.07 -44.00 -3.04
CA ALA A 91 -3.17 -44.21 -3.96
C ALA A 91 -4.47 -43.66 -3.35
N GLY A 92 -5.07 -42.64 -3.96
CA GLY A 92 -6.27 -42.05 -3.38
C GLY A 92 -6.80 -40.80 -4.07
N ALA A 93 -7.04 -40.85 -5.37
CA ALA A 93 -8.01 -39.97 -6.02
C ALA A 93 -8.69 -40.74 -7.17
N PRO A 94 -9.95 -40.48 -7.55
CA PRO A 94 -11.00 -39.71 -6.88
C PRO A 94 -12.39 -40.40 -6.94
N ALA A 95 -13.12 -40.58 -5.83
CA ALA A 95 -14.59 -40.76 -5.85
C ALA A 95 -15.13 -40.98 -4.42
N ALA A 96 -15.70 -39.94 -3.83
CA ALA A 96 -16.83 -39.96 -2.88
C ALA A 96 -16.81 -38.65 -2.09
N GLY A 97 -17.73 -37.75 -2.42
CA GLY A 97 -17.83 -36.46 -1.74
C GLY A 97 -18.67 -35.41 -2.47
N ALA A 98 -19.18 -35.70 -3.66
CA ALA A 98 -20.10 -34.82 -4.37
C ALA A 98 -21.57 -34.89 -3.85
N ALA A 99 -21.84 -35.54 -2.71
CA ALA A 99 -23.21 -35.77 -2.22
C ALA A 99 -23.50 -35.24 -0.80
N ALA A 100 -22.55 -34.57 -0.12
CA ALA A 100 -22.76 -34.06 1.25
C ALA A 100 -22.70 -32.52 1.38
N ALA A 101 -22.56 -31.78 0.28
CA ALA A 101 -22.56 -30.30 0.28
C ALA A 101 -23.84 -29.68 -0.32
N ALA A 102 -24.85 -30.48 -0.66
CA ALA A 102 -26.15 -30.00 -1.16
C ALA A 102 -27.19 -29.78 -0.04
N ALA A 103 -26.86 -30.05 1.22
CA ALA A 103 -27.79 -29.96 2.36
C ALA A 103 -27.44 -28.91 3.43
N THR A 104 -26.31 -28.18 3.30
CA THR A 104 -25.92 -27.11 4.24
C THR A 104 -26.03 -25.70 3.66
N VAL A 105 -26.45 -25.58 2.39
CA VAL A 105 -26.79 -24.28 1.77
C VAL A 105 -28.17 -23.73 2.20
N ALA A 106 -28.90 -24.42 3.08
CA ALA A 106 -30.23 -24.00 3.53
C ALA A 106 -30.28 -23.36 4.93
N SER A 107 -29.18 -23.26 5.68
CA SER A 107 -29.22 -22.64 7.01
C SER A 107 -27.88 -22.11 7.51
N ALA A 108 -27.40 -21.05 6.89
CA ALA A 108 -26.50 -20.07 7.51
C ALA A 108 -26.55 -18.78 6.69
N ALA A 109 -27.55 -17.95 6.97
CA ALA A 109 -27.63 -16.60 6.43
C ALA A 109 -26.36 -15.83 6.85
N PRO A 110 -25.56 -15.28 5.93
CA PRO A 110 -24.61 -14.26 6.31
C PRO A 110 -25.43 -13.05 6.74
N ALA A 111 -25.19 -12.55 7.95
CA ALA A 111 -25.66 -11.24 8.36
C ALA A 111 -25.09 -10.23 7.35
N ARG A 112 -25.91 -9.90 6.34
CA ARG A 112 -25.62 -8.89 5.35
C ARG A 112 -25.51 -7.60 6.13
N ALA A 113 -24.29 -7.09 6.25
CA ALA A 113 -24.05 -5.73 6.73
C ALA A 113 -25.04 -4.82 5.99
N GLN A 114 -25.92 -4.18 6.74
CA GLN A 114 -26.90 -3.24 6.21
C GLN A 114 -26.10 -2.10 5.58
N ALA A 115 -25.98 -2.11 4.25
CA ALA A 115 -25.50 -0.95 3.53
C ALA A 115 -26.46 0.22 3.83
N PRO A 116 -25.95 1.44 4.10
CA PRO A 116 -26.83 2.57 4.35
C PRO A 116 -27.76 2.74 3.15
N SER A 117 -29.06 2.66 3.41
CA SER A 117 -30.11 2.91 2.44
C SER A 117 -29.92 4.32 1.89
N ARG A 118 -29.32 4.45 0.70
CA ARG A 118 -29.28 5.75 0.00
C ARG A 118 -30.72 6.11 -0.35
N VAL A 119 -31.30 7.05 0.39
CA VAL A 119 -32.59 7.64 0.08
C VAL A 119 -32.39 8.48 -1.18
N ILE A 120 -32.79 7.94 -2.34
CA ILE A 120 -32.84 8.71 -3.57
C ILE A 120 -34.17 9.48 -3.53
N GLU A 121 -34.11 10.72 -3.06
CA GLU A 121 -35.23 11.64 -3.15
C GLU A 121 -35.40 12.03 -4.61
N ARG A 122 -36.47 11.54 -5.23
CA ARG A 122 -36.82 11.89 -6.61
C ARG A 122 -37.57 13.21 -6.59
N LEU A 123 -37.06 14.18 -7.33
CA LEU A 123 -37.72 15.47 -7.54
C LEU A 123 -39.09 15.26 -8.18
N ALA A 124 -40.06 16.09 -7.79
CA ALA A 124 -41.38 16.07 -8.39
C ALA A 124 -41.32 16.56 -9.85
N PRO A 125 -42.25 16.13 -10.73
CA PRO A 125 -42.28 16.60 -12.11
C PRO A 125 -42.39 18.13 -12.19
N GLY A 126 -41.37 18.78 -12.77
CA GLY A 126 -41.32 20.24 -12.94
C GLY A 126 -40.50 20.99 -11.89
N GLU A 127 -39.89 20.30 -10.92
CA GLU A 127 -39.02 20.93 -9.93
C GLU A 127 -37.58 21.09 -10.49
N PRO A 128 -36.99 22.30 -10.46
CA PRO A 128 -35.63 22.52 -10.93
C PRO A 128 -34.61 21.90 -9.95
N ALA A 129 -33.57 21.26 -10.50
CA ALA A 129 -32.50 20.70 -9.69
C ALA A 129 -31.74 21.81 -8.93
N PRO A 130 -31.31 21.55 -7.67
CA PRO A 130 -30.49 22.51 -6.92
C PRO A 130 -29.19 22.82 -7.68
N PHE A 131 -28.83 24.10 -7.77
CA PHE A 131 -27.61 24.53 -8.44
C PHE A 131 -26.40 24.39 -7.50
N ASP A 132 -25.33 23.75 -7.97
CA ASP A 132 -24.07 23.61 -7.26
C ASP A 132 -23.16 24.81 -7.53
N THR A 133 -22.87 25.60 -6.50
CA THR A 133 -22.05 26.81 -6.60
C THR A 133 -20.54 26.54 -6.59
N GLU A 134 -20.11 25.31 -6.32
CA GLU A 134 -18.69 24.93 -6.25
C GLU A 134 -18.14 24.43 -7.60
N ALA A 135 -18.99 24.30 -8.63
CA ALA A 135 -18.57 23.94 -9.98
C ALA A 135 -18.02 25.17 -10.74
N THR A 136 -16.70 25.39 -10.68
CA THR A 136 -15.93 26.32 -11.53
C THR A 136 -14.96 25.56 -12.42
#